data_AF-A0A450VVB2-F1
#
_entry.id   AF-A0A450VVB2-F1
#
_cell.length_a   1.000
_cell.length_b   1.000
_cell.length_c   1.000
_cell.angle_alpha   90.00
_cell.angle_beta   90.00
_cell.angle_gamma   90.00
#
_symmetry.space_group_name_H-M   'P 1'
#
loop_
_entity.id
_entity.type
_entity.pdbx_description
1 polymer ?
#
loop_
_entity_poly.entity_id
_entity_poly.type
_entity_poly.pdbx_seq_one_letter_code
_entity_poly.pdbx_strand_id
1 'polypeptide(L)'
;MLHEDWSPEQISLWLEEQNHPTVSHEWSHQHILQDKRRGGTLYPRPRRQKKRKKRYDTHERRGQLPNKVSIEERPAIVERRERLGDWEPDTIIGKGHKQAIVSLTERKSRLS
;
A
#
# COMPACT_ATOMS: atom_id res chain seq x y z
N MET A 1 18.22 -4.43 -28.04
CA MET A 1 17.51 -3.46 -27.16
C MET A 1 17.28 -3.97 -25.74
N LEU A 2 16.29 -4.84 -25.44
CA LEU A 2 16.09 -5.36 -24.06
C LEU A 2 17.26 -6.21 -23.54
N HIS A 3 18.03 -6.82 -24.45
CA HIS A 3 19.26 -7.57 -24.13
C HIS A 3 20.51 -6.68 -23.96
N GLU A 4 20.43 -5.38 -24.25
CA GLU A 4 21.55 -4.42 -24.17
C GLU A 4 21.44 -3.50 -22.94
N ASP A 5 20.66 -3.90 -21.93
CA ASP A 5 20.41 -3.15 -20.70
C ASP A 5 19.73 -1.77 -20.87
N TRP A 6 18.98 -1.56 -21.95
CA TRP A 6 18.19 -0.33 -22.14
C TRP A 6 16.93 -0.37 -21.25
N SER A 7 16.58 0.76 -20.63
CA SER A 7 15.31 0.86 -19.89
C SER A 7 14.13 0.84 -20.87
N PRO A 8 12.96 0.32 -20.46
CA PRO A 8 11.74 0.36 -21.28
C PRO A 8 11.44 1.75 -21.87
N GLU A 9 11.69 2.80 -21.08
CA GLU A 9 11.51 4.19 -21.49
C GLU A 9 12.51 4.62 -22.57
N GLN A 10 13.77 4.17 -22.48
CA GLN A 10 14.79 4.43 -23.50
C GLN A 10 14.48 3.72 -24.82
N ILE A 11 13.90 2.51 -24.75
CA ILE A 11 13.49 1.76 -25.94
C ILE A 11 12.30 2.45 -26.63
N SER A 12 11.31 2.92 -25.87
CA SER A 12 10.18 3.67 -26.44
C SER A 12 10.63 4.97 -27.11
N LEU A 13 11.53 5.73 -26.45
CA LEU A 13 12.08 6.98 -27.00
C LEU A 13 12.91 6.75 -28.27
N TRP A 14 13.71 5.69 -28.31
CA TRP A 14 14.51 5.35 -29.50
C TRP A 14 13.64 4.88 -30.67
N LEU A 15 12.58 4.11 -30.41
CA LEU A 15 11.64 3.68 -31.46
C LEU A 15 10.89 4.86 -32.07
N GLU A 16 10.56 5.86 -31.26
CA GLU A 16 9.95 7.13 -31.71
C GLU A 16 10.93 7.93 -32.59
N GLU A 17 12.20 8.03 -32.18
CA GLU A 17 13.24 8.73 -32.95
C GLU A 17 13.54 8.05 -34.30
N GLN A 18 13.46 6.72 -34.36
CA GLN A 18 13.69 5.93 -35.58
C GLN A 18 12.43 5.72 -36.45
N ASN A 19 11.31 6.37 -36.10
CA ASN A 19 10.03 6.29 -36.82
C ASN A 19 9.48 4.84 -36.96
N HIS A 20 9.81 3.98 -36.01
CA HIS A 20 9.33 2.60 -35.92
C HIS A 20 8.04 2.53 -35.09
N PRO A 21 7.22 1.46 -35.26
CA PRO A 21 6.02 1.28 -34.45
C PRO A 21 6.35 1.32 -32.97
N THR A 22 5.80 2.30 -32.26
CA THR A 22 6.11 2.59 -30.87
C THR A 22 5.53 1.52 -29.98
N VAL A 23 6.39 0.83 -29.24
CA VAL A 23 5.95 -0.08 -28.17
C VAL A 23 5.75 0.75 -26.90
N SER A 24 4.55 0.67 -26.31
CA SER A 24 4.28 1.32 -25.03
C SER A 24 5.25 0.82 -23.97
N HIS A 25 5.81 1.73 -23.18
CA HIS A 25 6.67 1.39 -22.04
C HIS A 25 5.95 0.43 -21.08
N GLU A 26 4.62 0.52 -20.95
CA GLU A 26 3.82 -0.40 -20.15
C GLU A 26 3.88 -1.85 -20.68
N TRP A 27 3.82 -2.04 -21.99
CA TRP A 27 3.94 -3.37 -22.60
C TRP A 27 5.32 -3.99 -22.32
N SER A 28 6.38 -3.18 -22.42
CA SER A 28 7.74 -3.60 -22.09
C SER A 28 7.87 -3.97 -20.60
N HIS A 29 7.24 -3.22 -19.70
CA HIS A 29 7.18 -3.57 -18.27
C HIS A 29 6.41 -4.88 -18.02
N GLN A 30 5.26 -5.08 -18.68
CA GLN A 30 4.48 -6.31 -18.59
C GLN A 30 5.28 -7.52 -19.11
N HIS A 31 6.02 -7.35 -20.20
CA HIS A 31 6.87 -8.38 -20.79
C HIS A 31 8.00 -8.78 -19.82
N ILE A 32 8.69 -7.81 -19.21
CA ILE A 32 9.72 -8.06 -18.19
C ILE A 32 9.14 -8.77 -16.96
N LEU A 33 7.93 -8.39 -16.53
CA LEU A 33 7.23 -9.05 -15.42
C LEU A 33 6.83 -10.49 -15.76
N GLN A 34 6.42 -10.75 -17.00
CA GLN A 34 6.08 -12.10 -17.47
C GLN A 34 7.33 -12.99 -17.55
N ASP A 35 8.45 -12.46 -18.06
CA ASP A 35 9.76 -13.13 -18.05
C ASP A 35 10.20 -13.48 -16.62
N LYS A 36 10.05 -12.54 -15.68
CA LYS A 36 10.32 -12.78 -14.25
C LYS A 36 9.50 -13.94 -13.68
N ARG A 37 8.21 -14.01 -14.00
CA ARG A 37 7.31 -15.09 -13.54
C ARG A 37 7.70 -16.45 -14.12
N ARG A 38 8.27 -16.47 -15.32
CA ARG A 38 8.73 -17.67 -16.01
C ARG A 38 10.18 -18.06 -15.68
N GLY A 39 10.86 -17.30 -14.82
CA GLY A 39 12.27 -17.53 -14.46
C GLY A 39 13.25 -17.19 -15.58
N GLY A 40 12.87 -16.32 -16.52
CA GLY A 40 13.69 -15.93 -17.65
C GLY A 40 14.86 -15.00 -17.29
N THR A 41 15.56 -14.52 -18.33
CA THR A 41 16.85 -13.82 -18.18
C THR A 41 16.78 -12.32 -18.43
N LEU A 42 15.59 -11.77 -18.69
CA LEU A 42 15.37 -10.34 -18.96
C LEU A 42 15.11 -9.56 -17.67
N TYR A 43 14.42 -10.15 -16.69
CA TYR A 43 14.12 -9.49 -15.42
C TYR A 43 15.33 -9.07 -14.54
N PRO A 44 16.51 -9.73 -14.58
CA PRO A 44 17.65 -9.34 -13.76
C PRO A 44 18.55 -8.29 -14.43
N ARG A 45 18.18 -7.76 -15.60
CA ARG A 45 18.98 -6.75 -16.33
C ARG A 45 18.61 -5.27 -16.16
N PRO A 46 17.45 -4.87 -15.59
CA PRO A 46 17.19 -3.44 -15.36
C PRO A 46 18.26 -2.81 -14.45
N ARG A 47 18.86 -1.70 -14.91
CA ARG A 47 19.99 -1.00 -14.26
C ARG A 47 19.72 -0.56 -12.80
N ARG A 48 18.47 -0.57 -12.34
CA ARG A 48 18.08 -0.08 -11.01
C ARG A 48 17.54 -1.19 -10.10
N GLN A 49 18.36 -2.20 -9.81
CA GLN A 49 18.06 -3.21 -8.81
C GLN A 49 18.37 -2.75 -7.38
N LYS A 50 17.77 -1.65 -6.93
CA LYS A 50 17.89 -1.31 -5.50
C LYS A 50 17.09 -2.34 -4.71
N LYS A 51 17.77 -3.20 -3.96
CA LYS A 51 17.14 -4.05 -2.95
C LYS A 51 16.27 -3.15 -2.07
N ARG A 52 14.98 -3.45 -1.99
CA ARG A 52 14.04 -2.72 -1.12
C ARG A 52 14.59 -2.80 0.31
N LYS A 53 15.04 -1.67 0.85
CA LYS A 53 15.47 -1.58 2.25
C LYS A 53 14.22 -1.71 3.13
N LYS A 54 14.25 -2.64 4.08
CA LYS A 54 13.24 -2.73 5.14
C LYS A 54 13.28 -1.41 5.91
N ARG A 55 12.14 -0.75 6.09
CA ARG A 55 12.04 0.35 7.06
C ARG A 55 12.01 -0.32 8.43
N TYR A 56 13.01 -0.07 9.26
CA TYR A 56 12.95 -0.45 10.66
C TYR A 56 11.96 0.49 11.33
N ASP A 57 11.05 -0.08 12.10
CA ASP A 57 10.12 0.72 12.89
C ASP A 57 10.90 1.40 14.01
N THR A 58 10.59 2.67 14.26
CA THR A 58 11.14 3.38 15.42
C THR A 58 10.39 2.95 16.66
N HIS A 59 11.10 2.66 17.75
CA HIS A 59 10.48 2.28 19.03
C HIS A 59 9.42 3.33 19.45
N GLU A 60 8.16 2.90 19.54
CA GLU A 60 7.03 3.74 19.99
C GLU A 60 7.25 4.16 21.45
N ARG A 61 7.30 5.47 21.71
CA ARG A 61 7.63 6.02 23.04
C ARG A 61 6.42 6.43 23.87
N ARG A 62 5.22 6.44 23.28
CA ARG A 62 3.99 6.93 23.93
C ARG A 62 3.45 6.00 25.01
N GLY A 63 3.92 4.74 25.04
CA GLY A 63 3.37 3.70 25.91
C GLY A 63 2.00 3.20 25.42
N GLN A 64 1.52 2.12 26.04
CA GLN A 64 0.14 1.64 25.82
C GLN A 64 -0.80 2.27 26.85
N LEU A 65 -2.06 2.46 26.47
CA LEU A 65 -3.09 2.91 27.40
C LEU A 65 -3.22 1.89 28.55
N PRO A 66 -3.04 2.28 29.82
CA PRO A 66 -3.20 1.37 30.94
C PRO A 66 -4.66 0.92 31.05
N ASN A 67 -4.87 -0.34 31.45
CA ASN A 67 -6.19 -0.94 31.65
C ASN A 67 -7.09 -0.94 30.41
N LYS A 68 -6.52 -1.01 29.20
CA LYS A 68 -7.32 -1.25 28.00
C LYS A 68 -7.98 -2.62 28.10
N VAL A 69 -9.29 -2.66 27.92
CA VAL A 69 -10.06 -3.91 27.79
C VAL A 69 -9.94 -4.37 26.34
N SER A 70 -9.69 -5.66 26.12
CA SER A 70 -9.60 -6.19 24.76
C SER A 70 -10.95 -6.08 24.05
N ILE A 71 -10.92 -5.90 22.72
CA ILE A 71 -12.15 -5.97 21.90
C ILE A 71 -12.81 -7.35 22.03
N GLU A 72 -12.01 -8.38 22.28
CA GLU A 72 -12.48 -9.76 22.47
C GLU A 72 -13.26 -9.96 23.77
N GLU A 73 -13.08 -9.09 24.77
CA GLU A 73 -13.78 -9.15 26.06
C GLU A 73 -15.14 -8.43 26.02
N ARG A 74 -15.55 -7.91 24.85
CA ARG A 74 -16.83 -7.22 24.72
C ARG A 74 -18.00 -8.18 25.02
N PRO A 75 -19.01 -7.74 25.79
CA PRO A 75 -20.21 -8.53 26.00
C PRO A 75 -20.89 -8.90 24.67
N ALA A 76 -21.39 -10.13 24.54
CA ALA A 76 -22.04 -10.61 23.32
C ALA A 76 -23.23 -9.75 22.84
N ILE A 77 -23.84 -8.94 23.72
CA ILE A 77 -24.88 -7.97 23.35
C ILE A 77 -24.38 -6.87 22.40
N VAL A 78 -23.10 -6.48 22.48
CA VAL A 78 -22.50 -5.45 21.61
C VAL A 78 -22.43 -5.94 20.17
N GLU A 79 -22.15 -7.22 19.95
CA GLU A 79 -22.08 -7.81 18.61
C GLU A 79 -23.47 -7.99 18.00
N ARG A 80 -24.49 -8.22 18.83
CA ARG A 80 -25.89 -8.30 18.38
C ARG A 80 -26.47 -6.97 17.89
N ARG A 81 -25.89 -5.82 18.30
CA ARG A 81 -26.34 -4.47 17.92
C ARG A 81 -27.83 -4.20 18.22
N GLU A 82 -28.34 -4.82 19.28
CA GLU A 82 -29.77 -4.79 19.61
C GLU A 82 -30.16 -3.59 20.50
N ARG A 83 -29.20 -2.92 21.14
CA ARG A 83 -29.42 -1.75 22.01
C ARG A 83 -28.75 -0.49 21.48
N LEU A 84 -29.25 0.66 21.92
CA LEU A 84 -28.59 1.94 21.71
C LEU A 84 -27.55 2.18 22.80
N GLY A 85 -26.51 2.94 22.47
CA GLY A 85 -25.50 3.41 23.42
C GLY A 85 -24.16 2.68 23.35
N ASP A 86 -24.01 1.76 22.39
CA ASP A 86 -22.71 1.16 22.07
C ASP A 86 -22.04 2.01 20.99
N TRP A 87 -21.11 2.87 21.41
CA TRP A 87 -20.40 3.81 20.54
C TRP A 87 -19.02 3.30 20.13
N GLU A 88 -18.67 3.50 18.87
CA GLU A 88 -17.36 3.18 18.30
C GLU A 88 -16.63 4.47 17.92
N PRO A 89 -15.53 4.81 18.63
CA PRO A 89 -14.68 5.93 18.28
C PRO A 89 -13.60 5.52 17.28
N ASP A 90 -13.53 6.23 16.15
CA ASP A 90 -12.42 6.17 15.21
C ASP A 90 -11.62 7.47 15.26
N THR A 91 -10.30 7.39 15.20
CA THR A 91 -9.42 8.57 15.21
C THR A 91 -8.56 8.61 13.97
N ILE A 92 -8.75 9.66 13.15
CA ILE A 92 -7.95 9.93 11.97
C ILE A 92 -6.90 10.98 12.35
N ILE A 93 -5.62 10.59 12.24
CA ILE A 93 -4.50 11.49 12.51
C ILE A 93 -4.00 12.09 11.20
N GLY A 94 -4.00 13.42 11.13
CA GLY A 94 -3.53 14.19 9.98
C GLY A 94 -2.01 14.18 9.81
N LYS A 95 -1.54 14.75 8.70
CA LYS A 95 -0.12 14.77 8.33
C LYS A 95 0.76 15.35 9.45
N GLY A 96 1.80 14.59 9.82
CA GLY A 96 2.77 15.01 10.82
C GLY A 96 2.21 15.06 12.25
N HIS A 97 1.11 14.35 12.53
CA HIS A 97 0.44 14.34 13.85
C HIS A 97 0.00 15.73 14.35
N LYS A 98 -0.19 16.71 13.45
CA LYS A 98 -0.56 18.10 13.81
C LYS A 98 -2.05 18.32 14.03
N GLN A 99 -2.88 17.43 13.49
CA GLN A 99 -4.34 17.51 13.54
C GLN A 99 -4.88 16.11 13.77
N ALA A 100 -6.03 16.02 14.45
CA ALA A 100 -6.75 14.78 14.64
C ALA A 100 -8.25 15.04 14.51
N ILE A 101 -8.95 14.11 13.87
CA ILE A 101 -10.41 14.09 13.81
C ILE A 101 -10.85 12.81 14.54
N VAL A 102 -11.80 12.97 15.45
CA VAL A 102 -12.47 11.84 16.11
C VAL A 102 -13.88 11.75 15.55
N SER A 103 -14.23 10.59 15.02
CA SER A 103 -15.60 10.25 14.64
C SER A 103 -16.16 9.26 15.64
N LEU A 104 -17.40 9.50 16.08
CA LEU A 104 -18.14 8.61 16.96
C LEU A 104 -19.28 8.02 16.16
N THR A 105 -19.39 6.70 16.11
CA THR A 105 -20.49 6.02 15.42
C THR A 105 -21.25 5.14 16.38
N GLU A 106 -22.57 5.27 16.42
CA GLU A 106 -23.44 4.42 17.22
C GLU A 106 -23.70 3.10 16.47
N ARG A 107 -23.38 1.94 17.08
CA ARG A 107 -23.31 0.67 16.36
C ARG A 107 -24.66 0.13 15.86
N LYS A 108 -25.78 0.48 16.51
CA LYS A 108 -27.13 0.01 16.15
C LYS A 108 -27.75 0.88 15.06
N SER A 109 -27.82 2.18 15.29
CA SER A 109 -28.44 3.19 14.44
C SER A 109 -27.53 3.63 13.29
N ARG A 110 -26.21 3.40 13.41
CA ARG A 110 -25.18 3.81 12.44
C ARG A 110 -25.13 5.32 12.20
N LEU A 111 -25.66 6.11 13.14
CA LEU A 111 -25.47 7.56 13.13
C LEU A 111 -24.03 7.90 13.54
N SER A 112 -23.45 8.85 12.83
CA SER A 112 -22.12 9.42 13.05
C SER A 112 -22.16 10.94 13.10
#